data_AF-A0A504YY10-F1
#
_entry.id   AF-A0A504YY10-F1
#
_cell.length_a   1.000
_cell.length_b   1.000
_cell.length_c   1.000
_cell.angle_alpha   90.00
_cell.angle_beta   90.00
_cell.angle_gamma   90.00
#
_symmetry.space_group_name_H-M   'P 1'
#
loop_
_entity.id
_entity.type
_entity.pdbx_description
1 polymer ?
#
loop_
_entity_poly.entity_id
_entity_poly.type
_entity_poly.pdbx_seq_one_letter_code
_entity_poly.pdbx_strand_id
1 'polypeptide(L)'
;MAIIYPTYNSQTNGIMSPKTISGCSWNMILILSLYIVSYLTWELSAINVNDDASHLATFSVKLLEFQNRGRRRMDGKCCGKSQEESSQCQSPCSLEFLICLEPFGIAVSLTDPKPYSGPCIYGKTGTGHWGNSDVVYGVDEAPTHYINISLPWPVS
;
A
#
# COMPACT_ATOMS: atom_id res chain seq x y z
N MET A 1 -7.92 5.40 -15.26
CA MET A 1 -8.42 6.35 -14.25
C MET A 1 -8.09 5.81 -12.86
N ALA A 2 -7.36 6.57 -12.04
CA ALA A 2 -7.10 6.18 -10.66
C ALA A 2 -8.24 6.68 -9.75
N ILE A 3 -8.86 5.76 -9.02
CA ILE A 3 -9.85 6.05 -7.99
C ILE A 3 -9.14 5.88 -6.64
N ILE A 4 -9.07 6.97 -5.88
CA ILE A 4 -8.39 7.02 -4.58
C ILE A 4 -9.43 7.39 -3.53
N TYR A 5 -9.57 6.60 -2.49
CA TYR A 5 -10.49 6.91 -1.40
C TYR A 5 -9.86 6.63 -0.03
N PRO A 6 -10.11 7.50 0.96
CA PRO A 6 -9.64 7.30 2.31
C PRO A 6 -10.48 6.22 3.01
N THR A 7 -9.80 5.35 3.75
CA THR A 7 -10.38 4.39 4.67
C THR A 7 -9.85 4.62 6.07
N TYR A 8 -10.63 4.21 7.07
CA TYR A 8 -10.33 4.48 8.47
C TYR A 8 -10.34 3.17 9.25
N ASN A 9 -9.19 2.79 9.81
CA ASN A 9 -9.09 1.62 10.66
C ASN A 9 -9.39 2.01 12.11
N SER A 10 -10.30 1.28 12.77
CA SER A 10 -10.71 1.55 14.15
C SER A 10 -9.80 0.90 15.20
N GLN A 11 -8.70 0.26 14.80
CA GLN A 11 -7.83 -0.52 15.70
C GLN A 11 -6.34 -0.32 15.39
N THR A 12 -5.57 0.16 16.38
CA THR A 12 -4.11 -0.03 16.41
C THR A 12 -3.66 -0.32 17.84
N ASN A 13 -3.21 -1.55 18.10
CA ASN A 13 -2.33 -1.91 19.20
C ASN A 13 -1.43 -3.06 18.70
N GLY A 14 -0.12 -2.83 18.60
CA GLY A 14 0.84 -3.87 18.22
C GLY A 14 2.24 -3.36 17.89
N ILE A 15 3.04 -3.14 18.92
CA ILE A 15 4.47 -2.81 18.85
C ILE A 15 5.26 -4.09 18.52
N MET A 16 6.09 -4.09 17.48
CA MET A 16 7.02 -5.18 17.17
C MET A 16 8.45 -4.78 17.60
N SER A 17 9.10 -5.62 18.42
CA SER A 17 10.48 -5.41 18.88
C SER A 17 11.42 -6.46 18.25
N PRO A 18 12.66 -6.10 17.87
CA PRO A 18 13.57 -6.99 17.13
C PRO A 18 14.42 -7.85 18.08
N LYS A 19 14.77 -9.08 17.65
CA LYS A 19 15.76 -9.92 18.34
C LYS A 19 17.08 -9.96 17.56
N THR A 20 18.15 -9.66 18.29
CA THR A 20 19.56 -9.71 17.89
C THR A 20 20.08 -11.15 17.79
N ILE A 21 20.94 -11.42 16.80
CA ILE A 21 21.62 -12.71 16.57
C ILE A 21 23.02 -12.67 17.21
N SER A 22 23.41 -13.78 17.86
CA SER A 22 24.72 -13.99 18.48
C SER A 22 25.34 -15.30 17.99
N GLY A 23 26.64 -15.25 17.64
CA GLY A 23 27.57 -16.39 17.69
C GLY A 23 27.95 -17.05 16.37
N CYS A 24 29.14 -16.72 15.83
CA CYS A 24 29.81 -17.45 14.75
C CYS A 24 30.52 -18.69 15.29
N SER A 25 30.39 -19.84 14.60
CA SER A 25 31.09 -21.09 14.89
C SER A 25 31.65 -21.73 13.61
N TRP A 26 32.83 -22.33 13.72
CA TRP A 26 33.77 -22.71 12.66
C TRP A 26 33.28 -23.77 11.64
N ASN A 27 32.04 -24.24 11.74
CA ASN A 27 31.36 -25.04 10.70
C ASN A 27 30.95 -24.22 9.46
N MET A 28 31.01 -22.89 9.54
CA MET A 28 30.56 -21.97 8.48
C MET A 28 31.46 -22.00 7.23
N ILE A 29 32.75 -22.31 7.35
CA ILE A 29 33.73 -22.17 6.25
C ILE A 29 33.65 -23.36 5.26
N LEU A 30 33.50 -24.58 5.75
CA LEU A 30 33.39 -25.78 4.91
C LEU A 30 32.02 -25.89 4.21
N ILE A 31 30.94 -25.43 4.87
CA ILE A 31 29.62 -25.32 4.24
C ILE A 31 29.62 -24.23 3.17
N LEU A 32 30.22 -23.05 3.43
CA LEU A 32 30.33 -21.97 2.43
C LEU A 32 30.99 -22.45 1.14
N SER A 33 32.04 -23.27 1.26
CA SER A 33 32.83 -23.75 0.11
C SER A 33 32.02 -24.68 -0.81
N LEU A 34 31.25 -25.60 -0.22
CA LEU A 34 30.34 -26.47 -0.97
C LEU A 34 29.12 -25.71 -1.51
N TYR A 35 28.61 -24.72 -0.76
CA TYR A 35 27.48 -23.88 -1.18
C TYR A 35 27.82 -22.99 -2.38
N ILE A 36 29.05 -22.47 -2.46
CA ILE A 36 29.52 -21.63 -3.59
C ILE A 36 29.63 -22.44 -4.89
N VAL A 37 30.08 -23.69 -4.83
CA VAL A 37 30.17 -24.57 -6.01
C VAL A 37 28.77 -25.01 -6.49
N SER A 38 27.83 -25.27 -5.57
CA SER A 38 26.43 -25.49 -5.94
C SER A 38 25.74 -24.21 -6.47
N TYR A 39 26.04 -23.04 -5.91
CA TYR A 39 25.51 -21.75 -6.44
C TYR A 39 26.01 -21.45 -7.85
N LEU A 40 27.31 -21.65 -8.13
CA LEU A 40 27.88 -21.41 -9.46
C LEU A 40 27.33 -22.36 -10.54
N THR A 41 26.92 -23.58 -10.17
CA THR A 41 26.31 -24.54 -11.11
C THR A 41 24.80 -24.32 -11.27
N TRP A 42 24.12 -23.74 -10.27
CA TRP A 42 22.72 -23.32 -10.37
C TRP A 42 22.56 -22.00 -11.12
N GLU A 43 23.49 -21.05 -11.02
CA GLU A 43 23.41 -19.79 -11.78
C GLU A 43 23.55 -20.00 -13.30
N LEU A 44 24.28 -21.03 -13.76
CA LEU A 44 24.30 -21.37 -15.19
C LEU A 44 23.04 -22.11 -15.68
N SER A 45 22.24 -22.67 -14.77
CA SER A 45 20.98 -23.37 -15.10
C SER A 45 19.72 -22.58 -14.72
N ALA A 46 19.89 -21.41 -14.09
CA ALA A 46 18.82 -20.50 -13.70
C ALA A 46 18.77 -19.21 -14.53
N ILE A 47 19.33 -19.19 -15.74
CA ILE A 47 18.75 -18.35 -16.80
C ILE A 47 17.45 -19.04 -17.26
N ASN A 48 16.52 -19.19 -16.31
CA ASN A 48 15.11 -19.17 -16.66
C ASN A 48 14.91 -17.77 -17.22
N VAL A 49 14.77 -17.70 -18.54
CA VAL A 49 14.00 -16.63 -19.17
C VAL A 49 12.56 -16.81 -18.67
N ASN A 50 12.32 -16.51 -17.40
CA ASN A 50 11.07 -15.90 -17.02
C ASN A 50 11.25 -14.44 -17.42
N ASP A 51 11.12 -14.22 -18.72
CA ASP A 51 10.60 -12.98 -19.21
C ASP A 51 9.38 -12.67 -18.33
N ASP A 52 9.35 -11.47 -17.78
CA ASP A 52 8.21 -10.89 -17.10
C ASP A 52 7.11 -10.61 -18.13
N ALA A 53 6.70 -11.65 -18.87
CA ALA A 53 5.81 -11.59 -20.04
C ALA A 53 4.39 -11.14 -19.67
N SER A 54 4.16 -10.83 -18.39
CA SER A 54 2.91 -10.32 -17.86
C SER A 54 3.03 -8.91 -17.28
N HIS A 55 4.21 -8.30 -17.16
CA HIS A 55 4.33 -6.90 -16.72
C HIS A 55 4.43 -5.98 -17.93
N LEU A 56 3.40 -5.17 -18.14
CA LEU A 56 3.33 -4.25 -19.27
C LEU A 56 3.60 -2.80 -18.88
N ALA A 57 3.26 -2.41 -17.65
CA ALA A 57 3.51 -1.07 -17.14
C ALA A 57 3.45 -1.02 -15.60
N THR A 58 3.99 0.05 -15.01
CA THR A 58 3.81 0.36 -13.59
C THR A 58 3.16 1.73 -13.45
N PHE A 59 2.03 1.77 -12.76
CA PHE A 59 1.45 3.02 -12.26
C PHE A 59 2.04 3.31 -10.88
N SER A 60 2.63 4.50 -10.71
CA SER A 60 3.17 4.96 -9.43
C SER A 60 2.46 6.22 -8.96
N VAL A 61 2.25 6.33 -7.66
CA VAL A 61 1.58 7.48 -7.04
C VAL A 61 2.17 7.78 -5.68
N LYS A 62 2.34 9.07 -5.41
CA LYS A 62 2.64 9.61 -4.07
C LYS A 62 1.46 10.45 -3.61
N LEU A 63 1.01 10.20 -2.38
CA LEU A 63 0.06 11.06 -1.69
C LEU A 63 0.86 12.04 -0.85
N LEU A 64 0.65 13.34 -1.06
CA LEU A 64 1.43 14.39 -0.40
C LEU A 64 0.66 15.02 0.75
N GLU A 65 -0.65 15.19 0.61
CA GLU A 65 -1.44 15.92 1.59
C GLU A 65 -2.86 15.35 1.66
N PHE A 66 -3.36 15.23 2.89
CA PHE A 66 -4.77 14.97 3.15
C PHE A 66 -5.22 15.73 4.39
N GLN A 67 -6.29 16.52 4.23
CA GLN A 67 -6.90 17.27 5.32
C GLN A 67 -8.31 16.75 5.60
N ASN A 68 -8.55 16.37 6.85
CA ASN A 68 -9.85 16.04 7.40
C ASN A 68 -9.98 16.68 8.79
N ARG A 69 -10.03 18.02 8.79
CA ARG A 69 -10.14 18.83 10.00
C ARG A 69 -11.39 18.50 10.83
N GLY A 70 -12.44 18.02 10.18
CA GLY A 70 -13.66 17.57 10.82
C GLY A 70 -13.51 16.26 11.58
N ARG A 71 -12.45 15.48 11.31
CA ARG A 71 -12.18 14.14 11.89
C ARG A 71 -13.39 13.21 11.76
N ARG A 72 -14.08 13.33 10.62
CA ARG A 72 -15.28 12.56 10.27
C ARG A 72 -14.99 11.56 9.17
N ARG A 73 -15.70 10.45 9.24
CA ARG A 73 -15.76 9.42 8.20
C ARG A 73 -16.73 9.85 7.11
N MET A 74 -16.70 9.14 5.98
CA MET A 74 -17.60 9.41 4.84
C MET A 74 -19.09 9.25 5.18
N ASP A 75 -19.43 8.44 6.19
CA ASP A 75 -20.79 8.30 6.73
C ASP A 75 -21.20 9.45 7.69
N GLY A 76 -20.36 10.46 7.84
CA GLY A 76 -20.57 11.61 8.71
C GLY A 76 -20.21 11.38 10.19
N LYS A 77 -19.90 10.14 10.60
CA LYS A 77 -19.59 9.81 11.99
C LYS A 77 -18.16 10.20 12.37
N CYS A 78 -17.90 10.43 13.66
CA CYS A 78 -16.54 10.64 14.14
C CYS A 78 -15.67 9.38 13.97
N CYS A 79 -14.37 9.55 13.77
CA CYS A 79 -13.43 8.43 13.65
C CYS A 79 -13.18 7.70 14.98
N GLY A 80 -13.26 8.42 16.12
CA GLY A 80 -13.22 7.83 17.46
C GLY A 80 -14.59 7.43 17.99
N LYS A 81 -14.62 6.81 19.17
CA LYS A 81 -15.86 6.36 19.85
C LYS A 81 -16.72 7.50 20.42
N SER A 82 -16.39 8.78 20.18
CA SER A 82 -17.12 9.91 20.74
C SER A 82 -18.52 10.03 20.12
N GLN A 83 -19.49 10.47 20.93
CA GLN A 83 -20.91 10.58 20.57
C GLN A 83 -21.12 11.28 19.22
N GLU A 84 -21.96 10.66 18.38
CA GLU A 84 -22.32 11.07 17.03
C GLU A 84 -22.91 12.50 16.96
N GLU A 85 -23.39 13.02 18.10
CA GLU A 85 -24.12 14.29 18.23
C GLU A 85 -23.24 15.50 18.61
N SER A 86 -21.96 15.29 18.93
CA SER A 86 -21.08 16.44 19.17
C SER A 86 -20.77 17.17 17.85
N SER A 87 -20.84 18.50 17.88
CA SER A 87 -20.46 19.34 16.74
C SER A 87 -18.99 19.15 16.34
N GLN A 88 -18.15 18.67 17.25
CA GLN A 88 -16.71 18.55 17.08
C GLN A 88 -16.17 17.18 17.47
N CYS A 89 -15.64 16.44 16.49
CA CYS A 89 -15.00 15.14 16.72
C CYS A 89 -13.62 15.32 17.38
N GLN A 90 -13.37 14.60 18.47
CA GLN A 90 -12.16 14.78 19.27
C GLN A 90 -10.98 13.92 18.78
N SER A 91 -11.22 12.67 18.41
CA SER A 91 -10.14 11.75 18.03
C SER A 91 -9.71 11.94 16.58
N PRO A 92 -8.39 11.95 16.28
CA PRO A 92 -7.93 11.88 14.90
C PRO A 92 -8.29 10.51 14.30
N CYS A 93 -8.40 10.49 12.97
CA CYS A 93 -8.62 9.28 12.22
C CYS A 93 -7.28 8.62 11.88
N SER A 94 -7.19 7.29 12.04
CA SER A 94 -6.10 6.51 11.46
C SER A 94 -6.36 6.35 9.96
N LEU A 95 -5.58 7.03 9.14
CA LEU A 95 -5.76 7.11 7.69
C LEU A 95 -5.07 5.96 6.98
N GLU A 96 -5.80 5.36 6.06
CA GLU A 96 -5.27 4.50 5.01
C GLU A 96 -5.93 4.93 3.69
N PHE A 97 -5.26 4.76 2.55
CA PHE A 97 -5.89 4.95 1.24
C PHE A 97 -5.89 3.65 0.47
N LEU A 98 -7.00 3.40 -0.20
CA LEU A 98 -7.09 2.38 -1.23
C LEU A 98 -7.09 3.06 -2.58
N ILE A 99 -6.29 2.50 -3.48
CA ILE A 99 -6.03 3.00 -4.82
C ILE A 99 -6.45 1.90 -5.78
N CYS A 100 -7.41 2.20 -6.64
CA CYS A 100 -7.99 1.27 -7.59
C CYS A 100 -7.85 1.86 -9.00
N LEU A 101 -7.25 1.11 -9.92
CA LEU A 101 -7.03 1.57 -11.28
C LEU A 101 -8.03 0.92 -12.23
N GLU A 102 -8.88 1.76 -12.83
CA GLU A 102 -9.99 1.35 -13.71
C GLU A 102 -9.85 1.96 -15.12
N PRO A 103 -10.53 1.40 -16.14
CA PRO A 103 -10.69 2.04 -17.43
C PRO A 103 -11.40 3.39 -17.29
N PHE A 104 -11.17 4.26 -18.28
CA PHE A 104 -11.92 5.50 -18.36
C PHE A 104 -13.41 5.21 -18.64
N GLY A 105 -14.32 6.02 -18.06
CA GLY A 105 -15.77 5.88 -18.27
C GLY A 105 -16.51 4.99 -17.28
N ILE A 106 -15.82 4.39 -16.30
CA ILE A 106 -16.48 3.68 -15.20
C ILE A 106 -17.26 4.68 -14.33
N ALA A 107 -18.54 4.39 -14.08
CA ALA A 107 -19.39 5.19 -13.21
C ALA A 107 -18.95 5.01 -11.75
N VAL A 108 -18.52 6.11 -11.12
CA VAL A 108 -18.17 6.15 -9.70
C VAL A 108 -19.17 7.08 -9.00
N SER A 109 -19.86 6.55 -7.99
CA SER A 109 -20.75 7.39 -7.18
C SER A 109 -19.93 8.31 -6.29
N LEU A 110 -20.13 9.61 -6.42
CA LEU A 110 -19.49 10.61 -5.57
C LEU A 110 -20.22 10.81 -4.23
N THR A 111 -21.41 10.23 -4.08
CA THR A 111 -22.29 10.41 -2.92
C THR A 111 -22.46 9.13 -2.11
N ASP A 112 -21.98 7.98 -2.60
CA ASP A 112 -21.97 6.75 -1.81
C ASP A 112 -20.86 6.89 -0.75
N PRO A 113 -21.20 6.82 0.56
CA PRO A 113 -20.20 6.89 1.62
C PRO A 113 -19.32 5.63 1.70
N LYS A 114 -19.64 4.58 0.94
CA LYS A 114 -18.87 3.34 0.93
C LYS A 114 -17.64 3.45 0.03
N PRO A 115 -16.52 2.82 0.43
CA PRO A 115 -15.41 2.50 -0.45
C PRO A 115 -15.83 2.00 -1.83
N TYR A 116 -15.14 2.46 -2.87
CA TYR A 116 -15.33 1.92 -4.21
C TYR A 116 -14.97 0.42 -4.22
N SER A 117 -15.92 -0.41 -4.64
CA SER A 117 -15.85 -1.88 -4.61
C SER A 117 -15.73 -2.51 -6.00
N GLY A 118 -15.39 -1.72 -7.03
CA GLY A 118 -15.22 -2.23 -8.39
C GLY A 118 -14.03 -3.19 -8.54
N PRO A 119 -13.92 -3.80 -9.72
CA PRO A 119 -12.95 -4.88 -9.98
C PRO A 119 -11.48 -4.42 -9.95
N CYS A 120 -11.21 -3.12 -10.12
CA CYS A 120 -9.88 -2.56 -10.29
C CYS A 120 -9.14 -3.25 -11.43
N ILE A 121 -9.67 -3.14 -12.66
CA ILE A 121 -9.22 -3.94 -13.82
C ILE A 121 -7.70 -3.90 -14.02
N TYR A 122 -7.05 -2.74 -13.83
CA TYR A 122 -5.60 -2.60 -13.99
C TYR A 122 -4.81 -2.84 -12.69
N GLY A 123 -5.50 -3.16 -11.60
CA GLY A 123 -4.92 -3.48 -10.30
C GLY A 123 -5.32 -2.51 -9.20
N LYS A 124 -5.00 -2.90 -7.96
CA LYS A 124 -5.26 -2.13 -6.75
C LYS A 124 -4.10 -2.22 -5.78
N THR A 125 -3.94 -1.19 -4.97
CA THR A 125 -2.98 -1.17 -3.86
C THR A 125 -3.56 -0.40 -2.67
N GLY A 126 -2.97 -0.61 -1.50
CA GLY A 126 -3.32 0.10 -0.27
C GLY A 126 -2.08 0.70 0.37
N THR A 127 -2.23 1.84 1.02
CA THR A 127 -1.10 2.51 1.67
C THR A 127 -0.71 1.87 3.01
N GLY A 128 -1.59 1.03 3.57
CA GLY A 128 -1.57 0.74 5.01
C GLY A 128 -1.79 2.02 5.83
N HIS A 129 -1.41 2.00 7.11
CA HIS A 129 -1.46 3.20 7.93
C HIS A 129 -0.53 4.29 7.35
N TRP A 130 -1.15 5.31 6.77
CA TRP A 130 -0.47 6.42 6.11
C TRP A 130 -0.23 7.59 7.07
N GLY A 131 -1.07 7.74 8.10
CA GLY A 131 -0.92 8.78 9.11
C GLY A 131 -2.21 9.03 9.86
N ASN A 132 -2.26 10.15 10.60
CA ASN A 132 -3.46 10.61 11.30
C ASN A 132 -4.20 11.69 10.50
N SER A 133 -5.42 12.07 10.90
CA SER A 133 -6.12 13.24 10.32
C SER A 133 -5.19 14.44 10.17
N ASP A 134 -5.16 15.04 8.98
CA ASP A 134 -4.39 16.25 8.64
C ASP A 134 -2.87 16.02 8.56
N VAL A 135 -2.43 15.30 7.53
CA VAL A 135 -1.01 14.99 7.29
C VAL A 135 -0.54 15.60 5.96
N VAL A 136 0.68 16.14 6.00
CA VAL A 136 1.41 16.69 4.86
C VAL A 136 2.80 16.06 4.85
N TYR A 137 3.22 15.54 3.70
CA TYR A 137 4.55 15.02 3.44
C TYR A 137 5.27 15.88 2.41
N GLY A 138 6.60 16.01 2.56
CA GLY A 138 7.45 16.45 1.46
C GLY A 138 7.44 15.44 0.31
N VAL A 139 7.74 15.90 -0.91
CA VAL A 139 7.77 15.04 -2.11
C VAL A 139 8.73 13.86 -1.94
N ASP A 140 9.86 14.06 -1.26
CA ASP A 140 10.87 13.02 -1.04
C ASP A 140 10.52 12.08 0.12
N GLU A 141 9.75 12.56 1.10
CA GLU A 141 9.33 11.81 2.28
C GLU A 141 8.12 10.92 2.01
N ALA A 142 7.24 11.36 1.11
CA ALA A 142 6.01 10.66 0.79
C ALA A 142 6.29 9.26 0.22
N PRO A 143 5.71 8.19 0.81
CA PRO A 143 5.82 6.84 0.28
C PRO A 143 5.28 6.75 -1.15
N THR A 144 5.99 6.00 -1.99
CA THR A 144 5.50 5.70 -3.35
C THR A 144 4.74 4.39 -3.32
N HIS A 145 3.53 4.41 -3.87
CA HIS A 145 2.71 3.23 -4.06
C HIS A 145 2.70 2.83 -5.53
N TYR A 146 2.78 1.53 -5.76
CA TYR A 146 2.91 0.96 -7.10
C TYR A 146 1.75 0.01 -7.38
N ILE A 147 1.28 0.03 -8.63
CA ILE A 147 0.39 -0.97 -9.22
C ILE A 147 1.08 -1.49 -10.47
N ASN A 148 1.42 -2.77 -10.45
CA ASN A 148 1.95 -3.48 -11.60
C ASN A 148 0.80 -3.88 -12.52
N ILE A 149 0.90 -3.51 -13.79
CA ILE A 149 -0.17 -3.63 -14.76
C ILE A 149 0.21 -4.71 -15.75
N SER A 150 -0.68 -5.68 -15.89
CA SER A 150 -0.52 -6.82 -16.79
C SER A 150 -1.42 -6.79 -18.02
N LEU A 151 -2.33 -5.82 -18.08
CA LEU A 151 -3.22 -5.62 -19.21
C LEU A 151 -2.71 -4.47 -20.10
N PRO A 152 -2.90 -4.54 -21.42
CA PRO A 152 -2.54 -3.46 -22.33
C PRO A 152 -3.14 -2.13 -21.85
N TRP A 153 -2.31 -1.09 -21.86
CA TRP A 153 -2.73 0.23 -21.43
C TRP A 153 -3.73 0.80 -22.45
N PRO A 154 -4.92 1.25 -22.02
CA PRO A 154 -5.89 1.84 -22.93
C PRO A 154 -5.36 3.22 -23.36
N VAL A 155 -5.15 3.41 -24.66
CA VAL A 155 -5.06 4.75 -25.24
C VAL A 155 -6.46 5.35 -25.18
N SER A 156 -6.75 6.03 -24.06
CA SER A 156 -7.98 6.81 -23.86
C SER A 156 -7.98 8.07 -24.70
#